data_AF-A0A351CDV0-F1
#
_entry.id   AF-A0A351CDV0-F1
#
_cell.length_a   1.000
_cell.length_b   1.000
_cell.length_c   1.000
_cell.angle_alpha   90.00
_cell.angle_beta   90.00
_cell.angle_gamma   90.00
#
_symmetry.space_group_name_H-M   'P 1'
#
loop_
_entity.id
_entity.type
_entity.pdbx_description
1 polymer ?
#
loop_
_entity_poly.entity_id
_entity_poly.type
_entity_poly.pdbx_seq_one_letter_code
_entity_poly.pdbx_strand_id
1 'polypeptide(L)'
;MKRVAIISFVLIFGICLAAGAFAADKDAIKKQVDDIVVAIDGGKTAQDFTSAAQNKPYYVFIMEAGGMLLVHPSLVGQSLKEKAEPVYTECAKATAEGVWVKYVWKGNPKNTYVRTTKSGLIVGSGY
;
A
#
# COMPACT_ATOMS: atom_id res chain seq x y z
N MET A 1 -2.06 10.73 45.08
CA MET A 1 -1.99 9.35 44.54
C MET A 1 -3.10 9.01 43.55
N LYS A 2 -4.40 9.20 43.89
CA LYS A 2 -5.52 8.87 42.99
C LYS A 2 -5.50 9.59 41.62
N ARG A 3 -5.16 10.88 41.58
CA ARG A 3 -5.08 11.66 40.32
C ARG A 3 -3.88 11.26 39.44
N VAL A 4 -2.75 10.88 40.05
CA VAL A 4 -1.57 10.41 39.33
C VAL A 4 -1.84 9.04 38.70
N ALA A 5 -2.50 8.12 39.42
CA ALA A 5 -2.89 6.82 38.89
C ALA A 5 -3.88 6.91 37.71
N ILE A 6 -4.83 7.85 37.75
CA ILE A 6 -5.80 8.07 36.66
C ILE A 6 -5.09 8.62 35.40
N ILE A 7 -4.17 9.57 35.56
CA ILE A 7 -3.39 10.12 34.43
C ILE A 7 -2.51 9.03 33.79
N SER A 8 -1.87 8.19 34.61
CA SER A 8 -1.07 7.06 34.11
C SER A 8 -1.93 6.03 33.34
N PHE A 9 -3.15 5.75 33.81
CA PHE A 9 -4.06 4.83 33.12
C PHE A 9 -4.54 5.37 31.76
N VAL A 10 -4.90 6.65 31.68
CA VAL A 10 -5.33 7.28 30.41
C VAL A 10 -4.20 7.29 29.37
N LEU A 11 -2.96 7.54 29.81
CA LEU A 11 -1.80 7.55 28.91
C LEU A 11 -1.50 6.15 28.36
N ILE A 12 -1.56 5.11 29.21
CA ILE A 12 -1.31 3.72 28.81
C ILE A 12 -2.42 3.22 27.86
N PHE A 13 -3.69 3.51 28.16
CA PHE A 13 -4.80 3.12 27.27
C PHE A 13 -4.76 3.85 25.92
N GLY A 14 -4.39 5.14 25.90
CA GLY A 14 -4.25 5.91 24.67
C GLY A 14 -3.16 5.37 23.73
N ILE A 15 -2.01 4.96 24.29
CA ILE A 15 -0.90 4.39 23.51
C ILE A 15 -1.27 3.02 22.92
N CYS A 16 -1.96 2.16 23.69
CA CYS A 16 -2.39 0.85 23.20
C CYS A 16 -3.40 0.93 22.05
N LEU A 17 -4.33 1.90 22.09
CA LEU A 17 -5.30 2.11 21.02
C LEU A 17 -4.65 2.57 19.71
N ALA A 18 -3.67 3.47 19.78
CA ALA A 18 -2.95 3.94 18.60
C ALA A 18 -2.15 2.80 17.92
N ALA A 19 -1.46 1.97 18.70
CA ALA A 19 -0.73 0.82 18.17
C ALA A 19 -1.66 -0.20 17.48
N GLY A 20 -2.86 -0.42 18.03
CA GLY A 20 -3.87 -1.29 17.41
C GLY A 20 -4.38 -0.79 16.07
N ALA A 21 -4.58 0.54 15.92
CA ALA A 21 -5.02 1.15 14.67
C ALA A 21 -4.00 0.93 13.54
N PHE A 22 -2.71 1.18 13.80
CA PHE A 22 -1.65 0.97 12.81
C PHE A 22 -1.51 -0.49 12.37
N ALA A 23 -1.71 -1.45 13.28
CA ALA A 23 -1.69 -2.87 12.94
C ALA A 23 -2.88 -3.24 12.02
N ALA A 24 -4.08 -2.78 12.36
CA ALA A 24 -5.28 -3.01 11.54
C ALA A 24 -5.16 -2.41 10.13
N ASP A 25 -4.56 -1.22 10.01
CA ASP A 25 -4.30 -0.58 8.72
C ASP A 25 -3.37 -1.42 7.84
N LYS A 26 -2.29 -1.97 8.41
CA LYS A 26 -1.36 -2.83 7.67
C LYS A 26 -2.02 -4.12 7.19
N ASP A 27 -2.86 -4.72 8.02
CA ASP A 27 -3.59 -5.95 7.67
C ASP A 27 -4.62 -5.68 6.57
N ALA A 28 -5.35 -4.55 6.64
CA ALA A 28 -6.30 -4.14 5.61
C ALA A 28 -5.62 -3.87 4.26
N ILE A 29 -4.49 -3.15 4.27
CA ILE A 29 -3.68 -2.89 3.07
C ILE A 29 -3.17 -4.20 2.47
N LYS A 30 -2.60 -5.09 3.30
CA LYS A 30 -2.08 -6.38 2.85
C LYS A 30 -3.18 -7.21 2.21
N LYS A 31 -4.33 -7.32 2.89
CA LYS A 31 -5.49 -8.06 2.39
C LYS A 31 -5.97 -7.52 1.04
N GLN A 32 -6.10 -6.20 0.91
CA GLN A 32 -6.50 -5.57 -0.35
C GLN A 32 -5.56 -5.93 -1.50
N VAL A 33 -4.25 -5.82 -1.30
CA VAL A 33 -3.25 -6.17 -2.33
C VAL A 33 -3.29 -7.66 -2.65
N ASP A 34 -3.35 -8.52 -1.63
CA ASP A 34 -3.37 -9.98 -1.83
C ASP A 34 -4.61 -10.46 -2.57
N ASP A 35 -5.79 -9.93 -2.23
CA ASP A 35 -7.04 -10.27 -2.90
C ASP A 35 -6.98 -9.88 -4.39
N ILE A 36 -6.42 -8.71 -4.72
CA ILE A 36 -6.25 -8.26 -6.10
C ILE A 36 -5.27 -9.15 -6.86
N VAL A 37 -4.14 -9.50 -6.25
CA VAL A 37 -3.16 -10.41 -6.86
C VAL A 37 -3.78 -11.78 -7.14
N VAL A 38 -4.47 -12.36 -6.16
CA VAL A 38 -5.17 -13.66 -6.33
C VAL A 38 -6.18 -13.58 -7.46
N ALA A 39 -6.93 -12.49 -7.54
CA ALA A 39 -7.94 -12.33 -8.56
C ALA A 39 -7.36 -12.13 -9.97
N ILE A 40 -6.24 -11.40 -10.11
CA ILE A 40 -5.50 -11.28 -11.38
C ILE A 40 -4.92 -12.64 -11.78
N ASP A 41 -4.30 -13.34 -10.84
CA ASP A 41 -3.79 -14.70 -11.07
C ASP A 41 -4.90 -15.70 -11.42
N GLY A 42 -6.15 -15.40 -11.05
CA GLY A 42 -7.37 -16.13 -11.39
C GLY A 42 -8.03 -15.69 -12.70
N GLY A 43 -7.44 -14.76 -13.46
CA GLY A 43 -7.89 -14.37 -14.79
C GLY A 43 -8.54 -12.99 -14.89
N LYS A 44 -8.60 -12.20 -13.81
CA LYS A 44 -8.95 -10.78 -13.92
C LYS A 44 -7.81 -9.96 -14.54
N THR A 45 -8.19 -8.84 -15.13
CA THR A 45 -7.26 -7.84 -15.68
C THR A 45 -6.97 -6.75 -14.64
N ALA A 46 -5.91 -5.96 -14.86
CA ALA A 46 -5.66 -4.78 -14.02
C ALA A 46 -6.81 -3.77 -14.08
N GLN A 47 -7.45 -3.61 -15.25
CA GLN A 47 -8.51 -2.65 -15.51
C GLN A 47 -9.77 -2.94 -14.67
N ASP A 48 -10.02 -4.21 -14.32
CA ASP A 48 -11.10 -4.60 -13.41
C ASP A 48 -10.99 -3.93 -12.02
N PHE A 49 -9.81 -3.40 -11.67
CA PHE A 49 -9.53 -2.76 -10.39
C PHE A 49 -9.36 -1.23 -10.50
N THR A 50 -9.81 -0.61 -11.60
CA THR A 50 -9.72 0.85 -11.79
C THR A 50 -10.36 1.63 -10.63
N SER A 51 -11.48 1.16 -10.08
CA SER A 51 -12.14 1.78 -8.94
C SER A 51 -11.29 1.76 -7.66
N ALA A 52 -10.41 0.76 -7.50
CA ALA A 52 -9.54 0.63 -6.34
C ALA A 52 -8.50 1.76 -6.24
N ALA A 53 -8.22 2.46 -7.36
CA ALA A 53 -7.43 3.69 -7.35
C ALA A 53 -8.07 4.83 -6.55
N GLN A 54 -9.36 4.74 -6.22
CA GLN A 54 -10.07 5.75 -5.44
C GLN A 54 -10.39 5.29 -4.03
N ASN A 55 -9.97 4.07 -3.64
CA ASN A 55 -10.20 3.56 -2.29
C ASN A 55 -9.65 4.51 -1.24
N LYS A 56 -10.41 4.65 -0.16
CA LYS A 56 -10.06 5.42 1.03
C LYS A 56 -10.01 4.49 2.24
N PRO A 57 -9.06 4.69 3.17
CA PRO A 57 -7.99 5.69 3.14
C PRO A 57 -6.82 5.32 2.19
N TYR A 58 -6.72 4.06 1.76
CA TYR A 58 -5.56 3.55 1.02
C TYR A 58 -5.92 3.16 -0.41
N TYR A 59 -5.51 3.99 -1.37
CA TYR A 59 -5.69 3.68 -2.79
C TYR A 59 -4.79 2.53 -3.25
N VAL A 60 -5.17 1.88 -4.35
CA VAL A 60 -4.36 0.87 -5.03
C VAL A 60 -3.70 1.46 -6.28
N PHE A 61 -2.47 1.05 -6.55
CA PHE A 61 -1.89 1.14 -7.87
C PHE A 61 -1.53 -0.23 -8.42
N ILE A 62 -1.55 -0.34 -9.75
CA ILE A 62 -1.08 -1.51 -10.50
C ILE A 62 -0.18 -1.00 -11.61
N MET A 63 1.03 -1.56 -11.72
CA MET A 63 1.97 -1.23 -12.79
C MET A 63 2.58 -2.46 -13.41
N GLU A 64 3.00 -2.34 -14.66
CA GLU A 64 3.89 -3.30 -15.29
C GLU A 64 5.29 -3.25 -14.63
N ALA A 65 6.08 -4.32 -14.79
CA ALA A 65 7.45 -4.37 -14.28
C ALA A 65 8.34 -3.21 -14.77
N GLY A 66 8.07 -2.69 -15.98
CA GLY A 66 8.73 -1.52 -16.56
C GLY A 66 8.33 -0.18 -15.92
N GLY A 67 7.33 -0.17 -15.03
CA GLY A 67 6.85 1.02 -14.33
C GLY A 67 5.64 1.70 -14.97
N MET A 68 5.11 1.18 -16.09
CA MET A 68 3.90 1.73 -16.71
C MET A 68 2.68 1.50 -15.80
N LEU A 69 2.05 2.58 -15.35
CA LEU A 69 0.89 2.52 -14.45
C LEU A 69 -0.39 2.19 -15.22
N LEU A 70 -1.00 1.06 -14.88
CA LEU A 70 -2.28 0.60 -15.43
C LEU A 70 -3.46 1.06 -14.57
N VAL A 71 -3.23 1.13 -13.25
CA VAL A 71 -4.19 1.64 -12.26
C VAL A 71 -3.45 2.61 -11.35
N HIS A 72 -3.93 3.84 -11.26
CA HIS A 72 -3.41 4.87 -10.35
C HIS A 72 -4.42 6.03 -10.26
N PRO A 73 -4.52 6.76 -9.12
CA PRO A 73 -5.45 7.88 -9.00
C PRO A 73 -5.32 8.96 -10.09
N SER A 74 -4.11 9.19 -10.61
CA SER A 74 -3.81 10.31 -11.51
C SER A 74 -2.72 10.09 -12.56
N LEU A 75 -2.14 8.88 -12.67
CA LEU A 75 -0.93 8.62 -13.47
C LEU A 75 -1.09 7.42 -14.41
N VAL A 76 -2.32 6.99 -14.69
CA VAL A 76 -2.58 5.91 -15.66
C VAL A 76 -1.95 6.27 -17.01
N GLY A 77 -1.28 5.29 -17.63
CA GLY A 77 -0.57 5.47 -18.90
C GLY A 77 0.77 6.21 -18.79
N GLN A 78 1.25 6.49 -17.57
CA GLN A 78 2.56 7.10 -17.34
C GLN A 78 3.53 6.11 -16.69
N SER A 79 4.81 6.24 -17.02
CA SER A 79 5.88 5.48 -16.39
C SER A 79 6.25 6.08 -15.03
N LEU A 80 6.02 5.33 -13.95
CA LEU A 80 6.49 5.69 -12.62
C LEU A 80 8.02 5.79 -12.57
N LYS A 81 8.71 4.93 -13.34
CA LYS A 81 10.17 4.96 -13.46
C LYS A 81 10.67 6.31 -13.98
N GLU A 82 9.97 6.90 -14.94
CA GLU A 82 10.35 8.21 -15.51
C GLU A 82 9.89 9.38 -14.64
N LYS A 83 8.69 9.27 -14.03
CA LYS A 83 8.09 10.35 -13.25
C LYS A 83 8.66 10.47 -11.84
N ALA A 84 9.09 9.34 -11.26
CA ALA A 84 9.54 9.24 -9.89
C ALA A 84 10.40 7.99 -9.68
N GLU A 85 11.57 7.96 -10.33
CA GLU A 85 12.52 6.83 -10.26
C GLU A 85 12.78 6.32 -8.83
N PRO A 86 13.00 7.17 -7.80
CA PRO A 86 13.21 6.65 -6.44
C PRO A 86 12.03 5.86 -5.89
N VAL A 87 10.80 6.22 -6.26
CA VAL A 87 9.59 5.51 -5.83
C VAL A 87 9.41 4.23 -6.63
N TYR A 88 9.68 4.27 -7.93
CA TYR A 88 9.72 3.07 -8.77
C TYR A 88 10.72 2.05 -8.23
N THR A 89 11.96 2.47 -7.93
CA THR A 89 13.03 1.59 -7.45
C THR A 89 12.65 0.85 -6.18
N GLU A 90 11.89 1.49 -5.28
CA GLU A 90 11.36 0.83 -4.10
C GLU A 90 10.21 -0.13 -4.44
N CYS A 91 9.20 0.32 -5.20
CA CYS A 91 8.06 -0.52 -5.58
C CYS A 91 8.46 -1.73 -6.46
N ALA A 92 9.52 -1.62 -7.27
CA ALA A 92 10.04 -2.68 -8.12
C ALA A 92 10.67 -3.85 -7.35
N LYS A 93 10.91 -3.70 -6.04
CA LYS A 93 11.36 -4.78 -5.15
C LYS A 93 10.25 -5.78 -4.81
N ALA A 94 9.04 -5.59 -5.35
CA ALA A 94 7.91 -6.47 -5.13
C ALA A 94 8.24 -7.95 -5.40
N THR A 95 7.81 -8.82 -4.50
CA THR A 95 7.99 -10.27 -4.59
C THR A 95 6.64 -10.98 -4.72
N ALA A 96 6.64 -12.27 -5.04
CA ALA A 96 5.43 -13.09 -5.11
C ALA A 96 4.77 -13.27 -3.73
N GLU A 97 5.53 -13.18 -2.64
CA GLU A 97 5.06 -13.25 -1.25
C GLU A 97 4.61 -11.88 -0.73
N GLY A 98 5.04 -10.81 -1.41
CA GLY A 98 4.83 -9.42 -1.03
C GLY A 98 5.86 -8.90 -0.04
N VAL A 99 6.11 -7.59 -0.08
CA VAL A 99 7.09 -6.90 0.77
C VAL A 99 6.61 -5.49 1.10
N TRP A 100 6.98 -5.01 2.30
CA TRP A 100 6.78 -3.62 2.69
C TRP A 100 7.98 -2.78 2.27
N VAL A 101 7.74 -1.72 1.52
CA VAL A 101 8.76 -0.78 1.04
C VAL A 101 8.48 0.62 1.57
N LYS A 102 9.53 1.45 1.62
CA LYS A 102 9.45 2.81 2.14
C LYS A 102 10.08 3.79 1.16
N TYR A 103 9.39 4.90 0.91
CA TYR A 103 9.87 5.97 0.06
C TYR A 103 9.23 7.30 0.46
N VAL A 104 9.70 8.39 -0.13
CA VAL A 104 9.08 9.71 0.01
C VAL A 104 8.25 10.00 -1.23
N TRP A 105 6.97 10.31 -1.04
CA TRP A 105 6.04 10.71 -2.09
C TRP A 105 5.55 12.13 -1.85
N LYS A 106 5.87 13.06 -2.77
CA LYS A 106 5.51 14.48 -2.65
C LYS A 106 5.86 15.07 -1.27
N GLY A 107 7.06 14.76 -0.78
CA GLY A 107 7.56 15.24 0.52
C GLY A 107 7.08 14.46 1.75
N ASN A 108 6.18 13.47 1.60
CA ASN A 108 5.66 12.70 2.73
C ASN A 108 6.23 11.27 2.73
N PRO A 109 6.66 10.73 3.89
CA PRO A 109 7.05 9.33 3.98
C PRO A 109 5.84 8.43 3.70
N LYS A 110 6.07 7.35 2.95
CA LYS A 110 5.08 6.33 2.63
C LYS A 110 5.57 4.96 3.03
N ASN A 111 4.68 4.15 3.59
CA ASN A 111 4.88 2.72 3.77
C ASN A 111 3.89 1.98 2.88
N THR A 112 4.41 1.20 1.94
CA THR A 112 3.60 0.56 0.89
C THR A 112 3.87 -0.92 0.91
N TYR A 113 2.81 -1.72 0.94
CA TYR A 113 2.91 -3.15 0.66
C TYR A 113 2.78 -3.35 -0.84
N VAL A 114 3.76 -4.03 -1.43
CA VAL A 114 3.81 -4.34 -2.86
C VAL A 114 3.95 -5.84 -3.07
N ARG A 115 3.27 -6.37 -4.08
CA ARG A 115 3.31 -7.80 -4.43
C ARG A 115 3.22 -7.98 -5.94
N THR A 116 3.89 -9.02 -6.43
CA THR A 116 3.96 -9.34 -7.85
C THR A 116 2.98 -10.46 -8.20
N THR A 117 2.24 -10.33 -9.30
CA THR A 117 1.36 -11.37 -9.87
C THR A 117 2.19 -12.41 -10.63
N LYS A 118 1.60 -13.56 -10.96
CA LYS A 118 2.24 -14.57 -11.84
C LYS A 118 2.56 -14.03 -13.23
N SER A 119 1.77 -13.05 -13.70
CA SER A 119 1.98 -12.35 -14.98
C SER A 119 3.02 -11.23 -14.91
N GLY A 120 3.62 -10.96 -13.74
CA GLY A 120 4.66 -9.95 -13.57
C GLY A 120 4.16 -8.52 -13.36
N LEU A 121 2.86 -8.33 -13.08
CA LEU A 121 2.34 -7.02 -12.65
C LEU A 121 2.68 -6.79 -11.18
N ILE A 122 2.94 -5.53 -10.83
CA ILE A 122 3.18 -5.10 -9.46
C ILE A 122 1.92 -4.39 -8.95
N VAL A 123 1.34 -4.92 -7.88
CA VAL A 123 0.19 -4.36 -7.19
C VAL A 123 0.67 -3.76 -5.88
N GLY A 124 0.23 -2.55 -5.54
CA GLY A 124 0.62 -1.92 -4.29
C GLY A 124 -0.41 -0.98 -3.68
N SER A 125 -0.32 -0.83 -2.36
CA SER A 125 -1.14 0.10 -1.57
C SER A 125 -0.41 0.46 -0.27
N GLY A 126 -0.65 1.66 0.25
CA GLY A 126 0.12 2.18 1.38
C GLY A 126 -0.45 3.44 2.02
N TYR A 127 0.13 3.81 3.16
CA TYR A 127 -0.23 4.99 3.97
C TYR A 127 0.92 6.00 4.06
#